data_AF-M4ZAY5-F1
#
_entry.id   AF-M4ZAY5-F1
#
_cell.length_a   1.000
_cell.length_b   1.000
_cell.length_c   1.000
_cell.angle_alpha   90.00
_cell.angle_beta   90.00
_cell.angle_gamma   90.00
#
_symmetry.space_group_name_H-M   'P 1'
#
loop_
_entity.id
_entity.type
_entity.pdbx_description
1 polymer ?
#
loop_
_entity_poly.entity_id
_entity_poly.type
_entity_poly.pdbx_seq_one_letter_code
_entity_poly.pdbx_strand_id
1 'polypeptide(L)' 'MNDLGFRPADRQQPGRGAASADHAAIDAAWHVLEAANELGDETAVAACRRVIDASLNGAGADRADIQLVTDYFR' A
#
# COMPACT_ATOMS: atom_id res chain seq x y z
N MET A 1 26.05 25.16 -34.38
CA MET A 1 24.77 24.44 -34.49
C MET A 1 24.59 23.64 -33.22
N ASN A 2 23.56 24.00 -32.43
CA ASN A 2 23.42 23.71 -31.01
C ASN A 2 22.74 22.37 -30.71
N ASP A 3 23.22 21.75 -29.62
CA ASP A 3 22.50 20.96 -28.61
C ASP A 3 21.38 20.01 -29.08
N LEU A 4 21.78 18.80 -29.47
CA LEU A 4 20.93 17.62 -29.34
C LEU A 4 20.78 17.32 -27.85
N GLY A 5 19.81 18.00 -27.24
CA GLY A 5 19.42 17.85 -25.86
C GLY A 5 19.13 16.38 -25.55
N PHE A 6 20.09 15.76 -24.86
CA PHE A 6 19.83 14.69 -23.92
C PHE A 6 18.69 15.17 -23.02
N ARG A 7 17.48 14.70 -23.27
CA ARG A 7 16.39 14.81 -22.32
C ARG A 7 16.52 13.60 -21.41
N PRO A 8 17.11 13.71 -20.19
CA PRO A 8 16.55 12.95 -19.10
C PRO A 8 15.16 13.55 -18.90
N ALA A 9 14.18 13.05 -19.65
CA ALA A 9 12.86 12.91 -19.06
C ALA A 9 13.02 11.81 -18.00
N ASP A 10 13.71 12.17 -16.92
CA ASP A 10 13.34 11.76 -15.59
C ASP A 10 11.88 12.16 -15.45
N ARG A 11 11.02 11.31 -16.01
CA ARG A 11 9.73 11.08 -15.41
C ARG A 11 10.10 10.39 -14.10
N GLN A 12 10.56 11.18 -13.13
CA GLN A 12 10.20 10.95 -11.75
C GLN A 12 8.72 10.62 -11.83
N GLN A 13 8.39 9.34 -11.73
CA GLN A 13 7.05 8.91 -11.40
C GLN A 13 7.04 9.04 -9.88
N PRO A 14 6.53 10.14 -9.29
CA PRO A 14 6.32 10.19 -7.87
C PRO A 14 5.06 9.35 -7.60
N GLY A 15 5.21 8.03 -7.62
CA GLY A 15 4.08 7.11 -7.52
C GLY A 15 4.44 5.63 -7.65
N ARG A 16 5.62 5.28 -8.18
CA ARG A 16 6.02 3.87 -8.25
C ARG A 16 6.36 3.28 -6.88
N GLY A 17 7.00 4.07 -6.01
CA GLY A 17 7.32 3.64 -4.64
C GLY A 17 6.08 3.49 -3.75
N ALA A 18 5.09 4.37 -3.92
CA ALA A 18 3.79 4.25 -3.26
C ALA A 18 3.06 3.01 -3.76
N ALA A 19 2.90 2.83 -5.08
CA ALA A 19 2.24 1.64 -5.63
C ALA A 19 2.90 0.31 -5.20
N SER A 20 4.22 0.25 -5.09
CA SER A 20 4.92 -0.94 -4.59
C SER A 20 4.72 -1.15 -3.08
N ALA A 21 4.71 -0.07 -2.30
CA ALA A 21 4.46 -0.13 -0.87
C ALA A 21 2.99 -0.46 -0.55
N ASP A 22 2.05 0.08 -1.32
CA ASP A 22 0.63 -0.30 -1.31
C ASP A 22 0.48 -1.78 -1.64
N HIS A 23 1.18 -2.30 -2.66
CA HIS A 23 1.13 -3.74 -2.98
C HIS A 23 1.61 -4.61 -1.81
N ALA A 24 2.76 -4.28 -1.21
CA ALA A 24 3.27 -4.99 -0.04
C ALA A 24 2.32 -4.87 1.17
N ALA A 25 1.69 -3.72 1.36
CA ALA A 25 0.69 -3.50 2.40
C ALA A 25 -0.59 -4.30 2.16
N ILE A 26 -1.00 -4.49 0.90
CA ILE A 26 -2.15 -5.33 0.53
C ILE A 26 -1.84 -6.80 0.77
N ASP A 27 -0.68 -7.29 0.35
CA ASP A 27 -0.24 -8.67 0.64
C ASP A 27 -0.19 -8.91 2.16
N ALA A 28 0.37 -7.96 2.91
CA ALA A 28 0.35 -8.01 4.37
C ALA A 28 -1.09 -7.98 4.93
N ALA A 29 -1.97 -7.13 4.39
CA ALA A 29 -3.37 -7.02 4.83
C ALA A 29 -4.13 -8.33 4.66
N TRP A 30 -3.88 -9.09 3.60
CA TRP A 30 -4.49 -10.42 3.44
C TRP A 30 -4.03 -11.40 4.52
N HIS A 31 -2.73 -11.45 4.80
CA HIS A 31 -2.20 -12.29 5.87
C HIS A 31 -2.67 -11.85 7.26
N VAL A 32 -2.70 -10.55 7.54
CA VAL A 32 -3.19 -10.00 8.82
C VAL A 32 -4.68 -10.26 8.97
N LEU A 33 -5.48 -10.13 7.91
CA LEU A 33 -6.91 -10.37 7.94
C LEU A 33 -7.22 -11.82 8.36
N GLU A 34 -6.49 -12.79 7.84
CA GLU A 34 -6.62 -14.19 8.24
C GLU A 34 -6.27 -14.38 9.73
N ALA A 35 -5.10 -13.90 10.15
CA ALA A 35 -4.64 -14.00 11.53
C ALA A 35 -5.59 -13.30 12.53
N ALA A 36 -6.05 -12.10 12.18
CA ALA A 36 -6.98 -11.32 12.99
C ALA A 36 -8.35 -12.00 13.10
N ASN A 37 -8.82 -12.66 12.03
CA ASN A 37 -10.05 -13.43 12.05
C ASN A 37 -9.93 -14.70 12.91
N GLU A 38 -8.75 -15.35 12.92
CA GLU A 38 -8.46 -16.46 13.83
C GLU A 38 -8.41 -16.03 15.30
N LEU A 39 -7.89 -14.83 15.58
CA LEU A 39 -7.75 -14.25 16.92
C LEU A 39 -9.04 -13.56 17.43
N GLY A 40 -9.97 -13.24 16.54
CA GLY A 40 -11.17 -12.46 16.85
C GLY A 40 -10.91 -10.96 17.02
N ASP A 41 -9.84 -10.41 16.43
CA ASP A 41 -9.53 -8.97 16.47
C ASP A 41 -10.28 -8.22 15.38
N GLU A 42 -11.50 -7.77 15.72
CA GLU A 42 -12.36 -7.01 14.81
C GLU A 42 -11.75 -5.65 14.41
N THR A 43 -10.86 -5.08 15.23
CA THR A 43 -10.22 -3.78 14.94
C THR A 43 -9.20 -3.94 13.82
N ALA A 44 -8.36 -4.96 13.90
CA ALA A 44 -7.40 -5.29 12.85
C ALA A 44 -8.10 -5.73 11.55
N VAL A 45 -9.18 -6.53 11.66
CA VAL A 45 -10.00 -6.93 10.51
C VAL A 45 -10.57 -5.70 9.78
N ALA A 46 -11.10 -4.72 10.52
CA ALA A 46 -11.66 -3.51 9.93
C ALA A 46 -10.59 -2.66 9.20
N ALA A 47 -9.38 -2.56 9.75
CA ALA A 47 -8.27 -1.84 9.12
C ALA A 47 -7.78 -2.54 7.84
N CYS A 48 -7.55 -3.85 7.88
CA CYS A 48 -7.12 -4.63 6.71
C CYS A 48 -8.12 -4.48 5.56
N ARG A 49 -9.41 -4.53 5.89
CA ARG A 49 -10.49 -4.42 4.92
C ARG A 49 -10.55 -3.04 4.27
N ARG A 50 -10.20 -1.95 4.96
CA ARG A 50 -10.06 -0.61 4.37
C ARG A 50 -8.87 -0.51 3.43
N VAL A 51 -7.72 -1.11 3.77
CA VAL A 51 -6.53 -1.12 2.91
C VAL A 51 -6.83 -1.86 1.60
N ILE A 52 -7.44 -3.03 1.70
CA ILE A 52 -7.82 -3.86 0.55
C ILE A 52 -8.90 -3.14 -0.29
N ASP A 53 -9.95 -2.60 0.36
CA ASP A 53 -11.02 -1.89 -0.33
C ASP A 53 -10.51 -0.64 -1.06
N ALA A 54 -9.66 0.17 -0.42
CA ALA A 54 -9.05 1.34 -1.06
C ALA A 54 -8.31 0.92 -2.33
N SER A 55 -7.46 -0.11 -2.25
CA SER A 55 -6.74 -0.60 -3.42
C SER A 55 -7.67 -1.16 -4.51
N LEU A 56 -8.74 -1.87 -4.15
CA LEU A 56 -9.70 -2.42 -5.11
C LEU A 56 -10.47 -1.30 -5.83
N ASN A 57 -10.76 -0.21 -5.13
CA ASN A 57 -11.37 1.00 -5.69
C ASN A 57 -10.38 1.86 -6.49
N GLY A 58 -9.10 1.47 -6.57
CA GLY A 58 -8.04 2.26 -7.18
C GLY A 58 -7.70 3.54 -6.41
N ALA A 59 -8.11 3.62 -5.14
CA ALA A 59 -7.73 4.65 -4.21
C ALA A 59 -6.47 4.24 -3.42
N GLY A 60 -5.69 5.21 -2.96
CA GLY A 60 -4.60 4.94 -2.02
C GLY A 60 -5.18 4.63 -0.65
N ALA A 61 -4.71 3.56 0.00
CA ALA A 61 -5.09 3.26 1.37
C ALA A 61 -4.56 4.34 2.33
N ASP A 62 -5.27 4.57 3.43
CA ASP A 62 -4.82 5.55 4.41
C ASP A 62 -3.49 5.11 5.04
N ARG A 63 -2.55 6.04 5.19
CA ARG A 63 -1.23 5.74 5.73
C ARG A 63 -1.30 5.17 7.15
N ALA A 64 -2.28 5.57 7.96
CA ALA A 64 -2.48 5.01 9.30
C ALA A 64 -2.91 3.54 9.24
N ASP A 65 -3.81 3.20 8.32
CA ASP A 65 -4.27 1.81 8.12
C ASP A 65 -3.14 0.94 7.57
N ILE A 66 -2.35 1.45 6.60
CA ILE A 66 -1.15 0.76 6.09
C ILE A 66 -0.13 0.52 7.21
N GLN A 67 0.14 1.53 8.05
CA GLN A 67 1.06 1.37 9.17
C GLN A 67 0.57 0.32 10.16
N LEU A 68 -0.72 0.31 10.50
CA LEU A 68 -1.29 -0.65 11.43
C LEU A 68 -1.17 -2.09 10.91
N VAL A 69 -1.46 -2.31 9.63
CA VAL A 69 -1.29 -3.62 8.99
C VAL A 69 0.17 -4.05 8.94
N THR A 70 1.08 -3.14 8.59
CA THR A 70 2.52 -3.44 8.47
C THR A 70 3.18 -3.64 9.85
N ASP A 71 2.63 -3.02 10.91
CA ASP A 71 3.10 -3.14 12.29
C ASP A 71 2.56 -4.40 12.98
N TYR A 72 1.42 -4.94 12.55
CA TYR A 72 0.75 -6.08 13.21
C TYR A 72 1.61 -7.34 13.34
N PHE A 73 2.51 -7.58 12.38
CA PHE A 73 3.43 -8.73 12.40
C PHE A 73 4.88 -8.36 12.77
N ARG A 74 5.16 -7.12 13.15
CA ARG A 74 6.50 -6.66 13.55
C ARG A 74 6.74 -6.84 15.05
#